data_AF-A0A9P0PKU7-F1
#
_entry.id   AF-A0A9P0PKU7-F1
#
_cell.length_a   1.000
_cell.length_b   1.000
_cell.length_c   1.000
_cell.angle_alpha   90.00
_cell.angle_beta   90.00
_cell.angle_gamma   90.00
#
_symmetry.space_group_name_H-M   'P 1'
#
loop_
_entity.id
_entity.type
_entity.pdbx_description
1 polymer ?
#
loop_
_entity_poly.entity_id
_entity_poly.type
_entity_poly.pdbx_seq_one_letter_code
_entity_poly.pdbx_strand_id
1 'polypeptide(L)'
;MNDELLIQLVEKCPHIYNKTLKEYKDDKMKDNSWLSIAEFLDSEPAIVKKRWDNLRDRFVRAYRQYNTVLPSGSGGGTQQQPDFPYFEIMMWLIPFIRKRKLISSTAPESAIH
;
A
#
# COMPACT_ATOMS: atom_id res chain seq x y z
N MET A 1 10.10 11.65 10.90
CA MET A 1 8.73 11.54 10.36
C MET A 1 8.01 10.43 11.11
N ASN A 2 6.84 10.71 11.68
CA ASN A 2 6.10 9.74 12.51
C ASN A 2 5.22 8.84 11.62
N ASP A 3 5.68 7.61 11.39
CA ASP A 3 5.01 6.65 10.48
C ASP A 3 3.62 6.23 10.98
N GLU A 4 3.45 6.08 12.30
CA GLU A 4 2.14 5.76 12.91
C GLU A 4 1.11 6.87 12.66
N LEU A 5 1.51 8.13 12.86
CA LEU A 5 0.66 9.28 12.62
C LEU A 5 0.33 9.42 11.12
N LEU A 6 1.30 9.17 10.25
CA LEU A 6 1.07 9.12 8.80
C LEU A 6 -0.02 8.11 8.44
N ILE A 7 0.03 6.91 9.02
CA ILE A 7 -0.94 5.84 8.76
C ILE A 7 -2.34 6.27 9.19
N GLN A 8 -2.48 6.81 10.40
CA GLN A 8 -3.76 7.29 10.93
C GLN A 8 -4.35 8.44 10.11
N LEU A 9 -3.50 9.35 9.61
CA LEU A 9 -3.94 10.46 8.77
C LEU A 9 -4.41 9.98 7.39
N VAL A 10 -3.69 9.02 6.80
CA VAL A 10 -4.08 8.43 5.50
C VAL A 10 -5.36 7.60 5.64
N GLU A 11 -5.57 6.90 6.75
CA GLU A 11 -6.81 6.18 7.05
C GLU A 11 -8.05 7.08 6.99
N LYS A 12 -7.93 8.33 7.46
CA LYS A 12 -9.01 9.34 7.40
C LYS A 12 -9.26 9.89 5.99
N CYS A 13 -8.38 9.61 5.03
CA CYS A 13 -8.41 10.14 3.67
C CYS A 13 -8.63 9.00 2.65
N PRO A 14 -9.84 8.44 2.54
CA PRO A 14 -10.11 7.27 1.71
C PRO A 14 -9.83 7.48 0.22
N HIS A 15 -9.94 8.70 -0.29
CA HIS A 15 -9.61 9.07 -1.67
C HIS A 15 -8.12 8.91 -2.03
N ILE A 16 -7.23 8.74 -1.05
CA ILE A 16 -5.80 8.48 -1.29
C ILE A 16 -5.54 7.01 -1.68
N TYR A 17 -6.23 6.06 -1.03
CA TYR A 17 -5.97 4.62 -1.20
C TYR A 17 -7.12 3.86 -1.87
N ASN A 18 -8.34 4.38 -1.79
CA ASN A 18 -9.52 3.69 -2.28
C ASN A 18 -9.79 3.99 -3.75
N LYS A 19 -9.37 3.05 -4.62
CA LYS A 19 -9.59 3.10 -6.07
C LYS A 19 -11.06 2.92 -6.51
N THR A 20 -11.99 2.67 -5.59
CA THR A 20 -13.42 2.54 -5.93
C THR A 20 -14.16 3.87 -5.85
N LEU A 21 -13.58 4.91 -5.24
CA LEU A 21 -14.17 6.25 -5.18
C LEU A 21 -13.98 6.98 -6.51
N LYS A 22 -14.96 7.79 -6.90
CA LYS A 22 -14.81 8.67 -8.08
C LYS A 22 -13.76 9.74 -7.80
N GLU A 23 -13.70 10.21 -6.56
CA GLU A 23 -12.76 11.20 -6.04
C GLU A 23 -11.30 10.72 -6.06
N TYR A 24 -11.05 9.42 -6.21
CA TYR A 24 -9.69 8.92 -6.48
C TYR A 24 -9.13 9.42 -7.82
N LYS A 25 -10.00 9.81 -8.76
CA LYS A 25 -9.61 10.45 -10.04
C LYS A 25 -9.33 11.94 -9.91
N ASP A 26 -9.67 12.58 -8.78
CA ASP A 26 -9.38 13.99 -8.56
C ASP A 26 -7.98 14.17 -7.96
N ASP A 27 -7.00 14.32 -8.85
CA ASP A 27 -5.61 14.52 -8.44
C ASP A 27 -5.42 15.77 -7.58
N LYS A 28 -6.23 16.82 -7.79
CA LYS A 28 -6.23 18.02 -6.93
C LYS A 28 -6.65 17.70 -5.49
N MET A 29 -7.65 16.84 -5.30
CA MET A 29 -8.15 16.49 -3.97
C MET A 29 -7.13 15.62 -3.22
N LYS A 30 -6.46 14.71 -3.94
CA LYS A 30 -5.33 13.94 -3.41
C LYS A 30 -4.17 14.84 -3.02
N ASP A 31 -3.77 15.78 -3.88
CA ASP A 31 -2.67 16.69 -3.59
C ASP A 31 -2.97 17.58 -2.38
N ASN A 32 -4.18 18.12 -2.27
CA ASN A 32 -4.60 18.89 -1.09
C ASN A 32 -4.50 18.07 0.20
N SER A 33 -4.96 16.81 0.20
CA SER A 33 -4.83 15.97 1.38
C SER A 33 -3.39 15.61 1.70
N TRP A 34 -2.56 15.33 0.70
CA TRP A 34 -1.13 15.12 0.95
C TRP A 34 -0.44 16.35 1.49
N LEU A 35 -0.82 17.55 1.03
CA LEU A 35 -0.33 18.82 1.59
C LEU A 35 -0.72 18.97 3.05
N SER A 36 -2.00 18.77 3.40
CA SER A 36 -2.45 18.85 4.80
C SER A 36 -1.74 17.82 5.68
N ILE A 37 -1.62 16.56 5.23
CA ILE A 37 -0.91 15.52 5.98
C ILE A 37 0.57 15.89 6.19
N ALA A 38 1.20 16.45 5.17
CA ALA A 38 2.59 16.87 5.21
C ALA A 38 2.80 18.05 6.19
N GLU A 39 1.89 19.03 6.19
CA GLU A 39 1.86 20.13 7.15
C GLU A 39 1.70 19.62 8.59
N PHE A 40 0.79 18.67 8.83
CA PHE A 40 0.64 18.04 10.15
C PHE A 40 1.87 17.27 10.63
N LEU A 41 2.69 16.76 9.71
CA LEU A 41 3.90 16.00 9.99
C LEU A 41 5.17 16.87 9.95
N ASP A 42 5.01 18.18 9.77
CA ASP A 42 6.10 19.14 9.58
C ASP A 42 7.13 18.63 8.54
N SER A 43 6.62 18.17 7.40
CA SER A 43 7.38 17.48 6.36
C SER A 43 6.91 17.89 4.97
N GLU A 44 7.69 17.57 3.94
CA GLU A 44 7.31 17.86 2.56
C GLU A 44 6.38 16.78 1.98
N PRO A 45 5.32 17.14 1.24
CA PRO A 45 4.37 16.17 0.68
C PRO A 45 5.03 15.11 -0.20
N ALA A 46 6.12 15.43 -0.90
CA ALA A 46 6.88 14.46 -1.70
C ALA A 46 7.54 13.38 -0.82
N ILE A 47 8.12 13.78 0.30
CA ILE A 47 8.73 12.88 1.29
C ILE A 47 7.65 12.01 1.92
N VAL A 48 6.51 12.62 2.28
CA VAL A 48 5.38 11.95 2.91
C VAL A 48 4.78 10.88 2.01
N LYS A 49 4.52 11.21 0.73
CA LYS A 49 4.06 10.27 -0.30
C LYS A 49 5.02 9.09 -0.44
N LYS A 50 6.33 9.37 -0.59
CA LYS A 50 7.36 8.33 -0.71
C LYS A 50 7.43 7.43 0.52
N ARG A 51 7.26 7.99 1.72
CA ARG A 51 7.24 7.23 2.98
C ARG A 51 6.03 6.30 3.05
N TRP A 52 4.84 6.81 2.69
CA TRP A 52 3.62 6.01 2.61
C TRP A 52 3.74 4.85 1.61
N ASP A 53 4.28 5.10 0.42
CA ASP A 53 4.48 4.03 -0.58
C ASP A 53 5.39 2.91 -0.05
N ASN A 54 6.47 3.27 0.65
CA ASN A 54 7.36 2.29 1.28
C ASN A 54 6.65 1.48 2.39
N LEU A 55 5.88 2.13 3.25
CA LEU A 55 5.11 1.46 4.30
C LEU A 55 4.08 0.51 3.70
N ARG A 56 3.35 0.98 2.68
CA ARG A 56 2.35 0.18 1.97
C ARG A 56 2.98 -1.01 1.26
N ASP A 57 4.14 -0.86 0.61
CA ASP A 57 4.82 -2.00 -0.04
C ASP A 57 5.26 -3.04 1.00
N ARG A 58 5.85 -2.60 2.12
CA ARG A 58 6.20 -3.48 3.25
C ARG A 58 4.97 -4.20 3.80
N PHE A 59 3.88 -3.48 4.04
CA PHE A 59 2.62 -4.06 4.51
C PHE A 59 2.05 -5.09 3.54
N VAL A 60 2.04 -4.80 2.23
CA VAL A 60 1.53 -5.75 1.22
C VAL A 60 2.38 -7.01 1.18
N ARG A 61 3.71 -6.92 1.30
CA ARG A 61 4.62 -8.09 1.36
C ARG A 61 4.38 -8.89 2.63
N ALA A 62 4.36 -8.22 3.79
CA ALA A 62 4.05 -8.82 5.09
C ALA A 62 2.69 -9.53 5.09
N TYR A 63 1.66 -8.88 4.55
CA TYR A 63 0.30 -9.42 4.47
C TYR A 63 0.21 -10.63 3.54
N ARG A 64 0.95 -10.63 2.44
CA ARG A 64 1.07 -11.80 1.56
C ARG A 64 1.78 -12.95 2.24
N GLN A 65 2.90 -12.70 2.91
CA GLN A 65 3.61 -13.74 3.66
C GLN A 65 2.70 -14.33 4.75
N TYR A 66 2.05 -13.48 5.54
CA TYR A 66 1.07 -13.88 6.54
C TYR A 66 -0.06 -14.75 5.95
N ASN A 67 -0.61 -14.36 4.80
CA ASN A 67 -1.67 -15.13 4.12
C ASN A 67 -1.19 -16.39 3.39
N THR A 68 0.05 -16.43 2.90
CA THR A 68 0.61 -17.59 2.19
C THR A 68 1.10 -18.67 3.16
N VAL A 69 1.49 -18.28 4.38
CA VAL A 69 1.83 -19.22 5.46
C VAL A 69 0.57 -19.88 6.05
N LEU A 70 -0.63 -19.33 5.80
CA LEU A 70 -1.90 -20.05 5.97
C LEU A 70 -1.99 -21.15 4.89
N PRO A 71 -2.16 -22.43 5.26
CA PRO A 71 -1.68 -23.56 4.48
C PRO A 71 -2.45 -23.76 3.17
N SER A 72 -1.72 -23.62 2.06
CA SER A 72 -1.97 -24.38 0.83
C SER A 72 -0.63 -24.79 0.23
N GLY A 73 -0.06 -25.85 0.82
CA GLY A 73 0.95 -26.69 0.18
C GLY A 73 2.40 -26.16 0.17
N SER A 74 3.27 -26.92 0.82
CA SER A 74 4.72 -27.07 0.58
C SER A 74 5.64 -25.85 0.80
N GLY A 75 6.52 -25.97 1.80
CA GLY A 75 7.71 -25.13 1.98
C GLY A 75 7.87 -24.70 3.43
N GLY A 76 8.68 -25.43 4.20
CA GLY A 76 8.92 -25.15 5.61
C GLY A 76 9.50 -23.75 5.84
N GLY A 77 8.69 -22.88 6.42
CA GLY A 77 9.12 -21.61 6.99
C GLY A 77 8.38 -21.42 8.30
N THR A 78 9.13 -21.34 9.41
CA THR A 78 8.60 -20.99 10.73
C THR A 78 7.61 -19.83 10.62
N GLN A 79 6.45 -19.92 11.28
CA GLN A 79 5.51 -18.81 11.38
C GLN A 79 6.22 -17.62 12.05
N GLN A 80 6.79 -16.74 11.24
CA GLN A 80 7.34 -15.50 11.73
C GLN A 80 6.21 -14.48 11.61
N GLN A 81 5.83 -13.88 12.74
CA GLN A 81 5.07 -12.65 12.71
C GLN A 81 5.75 -11.71 11.69
N PRO A 82 4.99 -11.03 10.83
CA PRO A 82 5.60 -10.09 9.92
C PRO A 82 6.44 -9.09 10.72
N ASP A 83 7.72 -8.95 10.36
CA ASP A 83 8.65 -7.98 10.92
C ASP A 83 8.27 -6.56 10.45
N PHE A 84 7.10 -6.12 10.91
CA PHE A 84 6.48 -4.89 10.52
C PHE A 84 5.64 -4.36 11.69
N PRO A 85 6.19 -3.42 12.49
CA PRO A 85 5.54 -2.93 13.70
C PRO A 85 4.21 -2.21 13.42
N TYR A 86 3.99 -1.76 12.18
CA TYR A 86 2.77 -1.08 11.77
C TYR A 86 1.73 -2.02 11.13
N PHE A 87 1.92 -3.34 11.23
CA PHE A 87 1.06 -4.32 10.57
C PHE A 87 -0.38 -4.22 11.04
N GLU A 88 -0.59 -4.19 12.36
CA GLU A 88 -1.93 -4.15 12.96
C GLU A 88 -2.66 -2.86 12.61
N ILE A 89 -1.99 -1.71 12.74
CA ILE A 89 -2.58 -0.40 12.42
C ILE A 89 -2.79 -0.17 10.93
N MET A 90 -2.23 -1.01 10.05
CA MET A 90 -2.47 -0.97 8.60
C MET A 90 -3.50 -2.02 8.15
N MET A 91 -4.06 -2.84 9.05
CA MET A 91 -5.05 -3.88 8.70
C MET A 91 -6.31 -3.32 8.02
N TRP A 92 -6.71 -2.09 8.32
CA TRP A 92 -7.84 -1.43 7.63
C TRP A 92 -7.64 -1.31 6.12
N LEU A 93 -6.39 -1.36 5.64
CA LEU A 93 -6.05 -1.26 4.22
C LEU A 93 -6.29 -2.58 3.46
N ILE A 94 -6.43 -3.71 4.16
CA ILE A 94 -6.64 -5.05 3.60
C ILE A 94 -7.74 -5.10 2.51
N PRO A 95 -8.98 -4.63 2.74
CA PRO A 95 -10.03 -4.67 1.72
C PRO A 95 -9.69 -3.87 0.45
N PHE A 96 -8.78 -2.89 0.55
CA PHE A 96 -8.37 -2.04 -0.56
C PHE A 96 -7.10 -2.52 -1.26
N ILE A 97 -6.36 -3.45 -0.66
CA ILE A 97 -5.23 -4.16 -1.28
C ILE A 97 -5.81 -5.22 -2.20
N ARG A 98 -6.29 -4.78 -3.37
CA ARG A 98 -6.77 -5.71 -4.41
C ARG A 98 -5.72 -6.79 -4.66
N LYS A 99 -6.15 -8.04 -4.71
CA LYS A 99 -5.38 -9.16 -5.24
C LYS A 99 -4.86 -8.71 -6.60
N ARG A 100 -3.54 -8.52 -6.74
CA ARG A 100 -2.92 -8.15 -8.01
C ARG A 100 -3.25 -9.30 -8.97
N LYS A 101 -4.26 -9.12 -9.85
CA LYS A 101 -4.43 -10.02 -10.99
C LYS A 101 -3.21 -9.77 -11.86
N LEU A 102 -2.30 -10.72 -11.85
CA LEU A 102 -1.11 -10.73 -12.69
C LEU A 102 -1.62 -10.84 -14.13
N ILE A 103 -1.86 -9.71 -14.80
CA ILE A 103 -1.83 -9.74 -16.26
C ILE A 103 -0.35 -9.71 -16.62
N SER A 104 0.19 -10.91 -16.83
CA SER A 104 1.48 -11.12 -17.47
C SER A 104 1.40 -10.54 -18.88
N SER A 105 1.83 -9.30 -19.05
CA SER A 105 2.09 -8.74 -20.38
C SER A 105 3.52 -9.09 -20.79
N THR A 106 3.73 -10.34 -21.20
CA THR A 106 4.80 -10.69 -22.12
C THR A 106 4.14 -10.95 -23.47
N ALA A 107 3.95 -9.88 -24.24
CA ALA A 107 3.78 -10.00 -25.68
C ALA A 107 5.20 -10.06 -26.27
N PRO A 108 5.66 -11.20 -26.82
CA PRO A 108 6.87 -11.18 -27.62
C PRO A 108 6.57 -10.45 -28.93
N GLU A 109 7.39 -9.45 -29.17
CA GLU A 109 7.48 -8.60 -30.35
C GLU A 109 7.64 -9.45 -31.62
N SER A 110 6.67 -9.30 -32.53
CA SER A 110 6.73 -9.40 -33.98
C SER A 110 7.94 -10.10 -34.63
N ALA A 111 7.74 -11.32 -35.11
CA ALA A 111 8.50 -11.86 -36.25
C ALA A 111 7.74 -11.51 -37.54
N ILE A 112 8.24 -10.51 -38.27
CA ILE A 112 7.85 -10.24 -39.66
C ILE A 112 8.85 -11.00 -40.53
N HIS A 113 8.34 -11.83 -41.44
CA HIS A 113 9.10 -12.42 -42.53
C HIS A 113 8.32 -12.26 -43.83
#